data_AF-A0A1T2X8T1-F1
#
_entry.id   AF-A0A1T2X8T1-F1
#
_cell.length_a   1.000
_cell.length_b   1.000
_cell.length_c   1.000
_cell.angle_alpha   90.00
_cell.angle_beta   90.00
_cell.angle_gamma   90.00
#
_symmetry.space_group_name_H-M   'P 1'
#
loop_
_entity.id
_entity.type
_entity.pdbx_description
1 polymer ?
#
loop_
_entity_poly.entity_id
_entity_poly.type
_entity_poly.pdbx_seq_one_letter_code
_entity_poly.pdbx_strand_id
1 'polypeptide(L)'
;MNKQEMARSTTVLEYMVMINEQSYSGIGRELNITPQQFSDWIKKRRPIPYERLQALADYFGIEGGLLIDHDHYAKLLTPLAKNELHILLVDQKVGALEAEGAAEVDIEPYRLKKGKLQQERVDELRLARVADVLKQKDERIDAILDIVLDEIDAGRLDELDNKLRKGDE
;
A
#
# COMPACT_ATOMS: atom_id res chain seq x y z
N MET A 1 13.43 15.85 11.13
CA MET A 1 12.46 14.73 11.09
C MET A 1 13.12 13.58 10.35
N ASN A 2 13.24 12.42 11.01
CA ASN A 2 13.99 11.30 10.45
C ASN A 2 13.11 10.55 9.42
N LYS A 3 13.71 9.97 8.37
CA LYS A 3 12.97 9.23 7.31
C LYS A 3 12.12 8.08 7.88
N GLN A 4 12.55 7.51 9.00
CA GLN A 4 11.86 6.44 9.73
C GLN A 4 10.61 6.91 10.51
N GLU A 5 10.52 8.19 10.90
CA GLU A 5 9.34 8.74 11.60
C GLU A 5 8.23 9.13 10.63
N MET A 6 8.58 9.61 9.42
CA MET A 6 7.59 9.93 8.38
C MET A 6 6.80 8.68 7.98
N ALA A 7 7.47 7.53 7.86
CA ALA A 7 6.85 6.26 7.49
C ALA A 7 5.76 5.76 8.48
N ARG A 8 5.72 6.26 9.73
CA ARG A 8 4.73 5.81 10.73
C ARG A 8 3.42 6.61 10.75
N SER A 9 3.33 7.72 10.02
CA SER A 9 2.17 8.62 10.10
C SER A 9 1.67 9.16 8.76
N THR A 10 2.38 8.87 7.66
CA THR A 10 1.97 9.36 6.33
C THR A 10 0.62 8.77 5.92
N THR A 11 -0.27 9.64 5.45
CA THR A 11 -1.55 9.23 4.88
C THR A 11 -1.42 8.94 3.39
N VAL A 12 -2.34 8.15 2.83
CA VAL A 12 -2.44 7.93 1.38
C VAL A 12 -2.56 9.27 0.66
N LEU A 13 -3.36 10.20 1.19
CA LEU A 13 -3.50 11.55 0.63
C LEU A 13 -2.18 12.33 0.59
N GLU A 14 -1.43 12.37 1.69
CA GLU A 14 -0.12 13.01 1.74
C GLU A 14 0.87 12.37 0.76
N TYR A 15 0.84 11.04 0.67
CA TYR A 15 1.66 10.29 -0.26
C TYR A 15 1.34 10.62 -1.72
N MET A 16 0.05 10.74 -2.06
CA MET A 16 -0.40 11.13 -3.39
C MET A 16 0.10 12.51 -3.80
N VAL A 17 0.11 13.49 -2.88
CA VAL A 17 0.71 14.80 -3.16
C VAL A 17 2.19 14.68 -3.51
N MET A 18 2.93 13.92 -2.69
CA MET A 18 4.38 13.77 -2.84
C MET A 18 4.76 13.10 -4.15
N ILE A 19 4.09 12.02 -4.56
CA ILE A 19 4.44 11.30 -5.80
C ILE A 19 4.05 12.07 -7.07
N ASN A 20 3.10 13.00 -6.98
CA ASN A 20 2.75 13.90 -8.08
C ASN A 20 3.65 15.15 -8.11
N GLU A 21 4.65 15.23 -7.23
CA GLU A 21 5.58 16.35 -7.09
C GLU A 21 4.87 17.71 -6.89
N GLN A 22 3.66 17.66 -6.31
CA GLN A 22 2.84 18.84 -6.08
C GLN A 22 3.05 19.39 -4.67
N SER A 23 2.66 20.65 -4.48
CA SER A 23 2.52 21.25 -3.15
C SER A 23 1.06 21.30 -2.72
N TYR A 24 0.79 21.32 -1.41
CA TYR A 24 -0.58 21.51 -0.90
C TYR A 24 -1.24 22.79 -1.44
N SER A 25 -0.45 23.84 -1.63
CA SER A 25 -0.93 25.10 -2.20
C SER A 25 -1.24 25.00 -3.71
N GLY A 26 -0.51 24.15 -4.44
CA GLY A 26 -0.76 23.88 -5.86
C GLY A 26 -2.11 23.18 -6.05
N ILE A 27 -2.25 22.01 -5.41
CA ILE A 27 -3.49 21.22 -5.44
C ILE A 27 -4.65 22.03 -4.88
N GLY A 28 -4.43 22.77 -3.80
CA GLY A 28 -5.44 23.62 -3.18
C GLY A 28 -6.01 24.68 -4.12
N ARG A 29 -5.18 25.26 -4.99
CA ARG A 29 -5.63 26.23 -5.99
C ARG A 29 -6.49 25.58 -7.06
N GLU A 30 -6.12 24.40 -7.53
CA GLU A 30 -6.82 23.67 -8.59
C GLU A 30 -8.17 23.12 -8.11
N LEU A 31 -8.23 22.66 -6.85
CA LEU A 31 -9.43 22.03 -6.28
C LEU A 31 -10.28 22.97 -5.41
N ASN A 32 -9.91 24.26 -5.34
CA ASN A 32 -10.53 25.23 -4.44
C ASN A 32 -10.58 24.73 -2.99
N ILE A 33 -9.45 24.23 -2.50
CA ILE A 33 -9.22 23.70 -1.16
C ILE A 33 -8.12 24.53 -0.50
N THR A 34 -8.34 24.99 0.72
CA THR A 34 -7.28 25.75 1.42
C THR A 34 -6.17 24.81 1.89
N PRO A 35 -4.90 25.26 1.95
CA PRO A 35 -3.82 24.46 2.54
C PRO A 35 -4.11 24.00 3.97
N GLN A 36 -4.88 24.80 4.73
CA GLN A 36 -5.31 24.47 6.09
C GLN A 36 -6.25 23.25 6.12
N GLN A 37 -7.26 23.20 5.25
CA GLN A 37 -8.14 22.05 5.12
C GLN A 37 -7.36 20.79 4.77
N PHE A 38 -6.43 20.90 3.82
CA PHE A 38 -5.55 19.80 3.43
C PHE A 38 -4.71 19.30 4.62
N SER A 39 -4.10 20.22 5.38
CA SER A 39 -3.34 19.91 6.60
C SER A 39 -4.21 19.20 7.65
N ASP A 40 -5.45 19.65 7.83
CA ASP A 40 -6.36 19.06 8.81
C ASP A 40 -6.77 17.64 8.42
N TRP A 41 -6.94 17.34 7.14
CA TRP A 41 -7.24 15.98 6.67
C TRP A 41 -6.06 15.03 6.82
N ILE A 42 -4.84 15.44 6.41
CA ILE A 42 -3.62 14.64 6.58
C ILE A 42 -3.39 14.33 8.06
N LYS A 43 -3.62 15.31 8.94
CA LYS A 43 -3.49 15.15 10.40
C LYS A 43 -4.69 14.45 11.04
N LYS A 44 -5.65 13.94 10.27
CA LYS A 44 -6.89 13.30 10.73
C LYS A 44 -7.68 14.13 11.76
N ARG A 45 -7.62 15.46 11.69
CA ARG A 45 -8.35 16.36 12.60
C ARG A 45 -9.82 16.49 12.21
N ARG A 46 -10.13 16.27 10.94
CA ARG A 46 -11.48 16.33 10.37
C ARG A 46 -11.64 15.27 9.28
N PRO A 47 -12.86 14.73 9.09
CA PRO A 47 -13.14 13.87 7.95
C PRO A 47 -13.12 14.69 6.64
N ILE A 48 -12.89 14.00 5.52
CA ILE A 48 -12.94 14.56 4.18
C ILE A 48 -14.39 14.56 3.70
N PRO A 49 -15.00 15.73 3.40
CA PRO A 49 -16.35 15.78 2.85
C PRO A 49 -16.44 15.06 1.51
N TYR A 50 -17.57 14.40 1.24
CA TYR A 50 -17.79 13.61 0.01
C TYR A 50 -17.49 14.39 -1.28
N GLU A 51 -17.99 15.62 -1.38
CA GLU A 51 -17.72 16.51 -2.54
C GLU A 51 -16.22 16.77 -2.75
N ARG A 52 -15.43 16.86 -1.68
CA ARG A 52 -13.99 17.09 -1.74
C ARG A 52 -13.24 15.80 -2.00
N LEU A 53 -13.74 14.69 -1.47
CA LEU A 53 -13.22 13.37 -1.76
C LEU A 53 -13.32 13.06 -3.26
N GLN A 54 -14.47 13.33 -3.89
CA GLN A 54 -14.64 13.12 -5.33
C GLN A 54 -13.66 14.00 -6.12
N ALA A 55 -13.54 15.28 -5.79
CA ALA A 55 -12.60 16.17 -6.47
C ALA A 55 -11.14 15.70 -6.34
N LEU A 56 -10.73 15.20 -5.17
CA LEU A 56 -9.41 14.64 -4.95
C LEU A 56 -9.21 13.33 -5.73
N ALA A 57 -10.21 12.45 -5.72
CA ALA A 57 -10.20 11.18 -6.44
C ALA A 57 -10.03 11.41 -7.94
N ASP A 58 -10.82 12.32 -8.52
CA ASP A 58 -10.75 12.70 -9.93
C ASP A 58 -9.39 13.33 -10.27
N TYR A 59 -8.90 14.23 -9.41
CA TYR A 59 -7.61 14.89 -9.59
C TYR A 59 -6.46 13.89 -9.68
N PHE A 60 -6.44 12.92 -8.78
CA PHE A 60 -5.41 11.90 -8.72
C PHE A 60 -5.68 10.71 -9.65
N GLY A 61 -6.85 10.67 -10.31
CA GLY A 61 -7.27 9.56 -11.16
C GLY A 61 -7.45 8.25 -10.40
N ILE A 62 -7.78 8.26 -9.11
CA ILE A 62 -7.95 7.04 -8.29
C ILE A 62 -9.35 6.96 -7.69
N GLU A 63 -9.75 5.78 -7.21
CA GLU A 63 -11.01 5.64 -6.47
C GLU A 63 -10.94 6.34 -5.11
N GLY A 64 -11.97 7.12 -4.75
CA GLY A 64 -12.03 7.85 -3.48
C GLY A 64 -11.92 6.94 -2.25
N GLY A 65 -12.41 5.70 -2.34
CA GLY A 65 -12.28 4.69 -1.29
C GLY A 65 -10.83 4.38 -0.90
N LEU A 66 -9.84 4.65 -1.77
CA LEU A 66 -8.43 4.47 -1.45
C LEU A 66 -7.87 5.59 -0.56
N LEU A 67 -8.47 6.78 -0.60
CA LEU A 67 -8.02 7.95 0.15
C LEU A 67 -8.54 7.97 1.60
N ILE A 68 -9.67 7.33 1.89
CA ILE A 68 -10.36 7.45 3.18
C ILE A 68 -10.69 6.10 3.84
N ASP A 69 -10.77 6.11 5.17
CA ASP A 69 -11.31 5.01 5.97
C ASP A 69 -12.84 5.09 6.08
N HIS A 70 -13.44 4.16 6.85
CA HIS A 70 -14.89 4.06 7.00
C HIS A 70 -15.53 5.32 7.61
N ASP A 71 -14.77 6.06 8.42
CA ASP A 71 -15.20 7.31 9.06
C ASP A 71 -14.84 8.54 8.23
N HIS A 72 -14.45 8.36 6.96
CA HIS A 72 -14.05 9.41 6.03
C HIS A 72 -12.77 10.18 6.42
N TYR A 73 -11.93 9.63 7.30
CA TYR A 73 -10.61 10.20 7.58
C TYR A 73 -9.58 9.69 6.59
N ALA A 74 -8.56 10.49 6.30
CA ALA A 74 -7.49 10.12 5.37
C ALA A 74 -6.83 8.80 5.80
N LYS A 75 -6.83 7.78 4.94
CA LYS A 75 -6.25 6.46 5.24
C LYS A 75 -4.76 6.59 5.54
N LEU A 76 -4.28 5.82 6.52
CA LEU A 76 -2.85 5.67 6.74
C LEU A 76 -2.23 4.86 5.60
N LEU A 77 -1.03 5.24 5.18
CA LEU A 77 -0.28 4.52 4.17
C LEU A 77 0.42 3.32 4.80
N THR A 78 -0.24 2.16 4.81
CA THR A 78 0.40 0.90 5.17
C THR A 78 1.32 0.42 4.04
N PRO A 79 2.31 -0.45 4.31
CA PRO A 79 3.13 -1.06 3.25
C PRO A 79 2.28 -1.74 2.17
N LEU A 80 1.24 -2.49 2.58
CA LEU A 80 0.29 -3.10 1.66
C LEU A 80 -0.44 -2.06 0.81
N ALA A 81 -1.01 -1.02 1.42
CA ALA A 81 -1.74 0.03 0.71
C ALA A 81 -0.84 0.80 -0.26
N LYS A 82 0.44 1.00 0.11
CA LYS A 82 1.45 1.61 -0.77
C LYS A 82 1.72 0.77 -2.01
N ASN A 83 1.87 -0.55 -1.85
CA ASN A 83 2.09 -1.45 -2.98
C ASN A 83 0.86 -1.50 -3.90
N GLU A 84 -0.34 -1.57 -3.34
CA GLU A 84 -1.59 -1.55 -4.10
C GLU A 84 -1.76 -0.25 -4.89
N LEU A 85 -1.48 0.89 -4.25
CA LEU A 85 -1.51 2.19 -4.91
C LEU A 85 -0.49 2.28 -6.06
N HIS A 86 0.74 1.81 -5.85
CA HIS A 86 1.75 1.82 -6.90
C HIS A 86 1.40 0.89 -8.07
N ILE A 87 0.80 -0.27 -7.81
CA ILE A 87 0.31 -1.16 -8.87
C ILE A 87 -0.74 -0.43 -9.71
N LEU A 88 -1.70 0.23 -9.07
CA LEU A 88 -2.74 1.01 -9.76
C LEU A 88 -2.13 2.09 -10.66
N LEU A 89 -1.19 2.88 -10.14
CA LEU A 89 -0.56 3.98 -10.90
C LEU A 89 0.30 3.46 -12.06
N VAL A 90 0.97 2.32 -11.86
CA VAL A 90 1.72 1.66 -12.94
C VAL A 90 0.77 1.18 -14.04
N ASP A 91 -0.38 0.60 -13.67
CA ASP A 91 -1.38 0.14 -14.64
C ASP A 91 -1.97 1.30 -15.44
N GLN A 92 -2.27 2.42 -14.78
CA GLN A 92 -2.71 3.64 -15.47
C GLN A 92 -1.65 4.17 -16.43
N LYS A 93 -0.37 4.20 -16.01
CA LYS A 93 0.72 4.68 -16.87
C LYS A 93 0.94 3.77 -18.08
N VAL A 94 0.88 2.45 -17.89
CA VAL A 94 0.96 1.47 -18.98
C VAL A 94 -0.20 1.68 -19.96
N GLY A 95 -1.44 1.76 -19.46
CA GLY A 95 -2.61 2.00 -20.32
C GLY A 95 -2.54 3.30 -21.11
N ALA A 96 -2.04 4.38 -20.50
CA ALA A 96 -1.82 5.65 -21.20
C ALA A 96 -0.76 5.54 -22.31
N LEU A 97 0.38 4.90 -22.02
CA LEU A 97 1.44 4.67 -23.02
C LEU A 97 0.95 3.79 -24.18
N GLU A 98 0.17 2.76 -23.89
CA GLU A 98 -0.44 1.90 -24.91
C GLU A 98 -1.43 2.68 -25.80
N ALA A 99 -2.25 3.54 -25.21
CA ALA A 99 -3.17 4.41 -25.94
C ALA A 99 -2.46 5.46 -26.82
N GLU A 100 -1.28 5.92 -26.39
CA GLU A 100 -0.41 6.82 -27.16
C GLU A 100 0.40 6.10 -28.25
N GLY A 101 0.33 4.76 -28.32
CA GLY A 101 1.09 3.96 -29.28
C GLY A 101 2.58 3.90 -28.98
N ALA A 102 2.97 4.02 -27.70
CA ALA A 102 4.36 3.93 -27.28
C ALA A 102 4.99 2.58 -27.64
N ALA A 103 6.31 2.57 -27.82
CA ALA A 103 7.03 1.34 -28.14
C ALA A 103 7.10 0.40 -26.93
N GLU A 104 7.16 -0.91 -27.18
CA GLU A 104 7.23 -1.92 -26.11
C GLU A 104 8.41 -1.67 -25.15
N VAL A 105 9.55 -1.16 -25.67
CA VAL A 105 10.73 -0.82 -24.86
C VAL A 105 10.47 0.27 -23.81
N ASP A 106 9.48 1.14 -24.03
CA ASP A 106 9.08 2.18 -23.08
C ASP A 106 8.08 1.64 -22.04
N ILE A 107 7.35 0.58 -22.37
CA ILE A 107 6.31 -0.03 -21.54
C ILE A 107 6.90 -1.13 -20.62
N GLU A 108 7.86 -1.91 -21.13
CA GLU A 108 8.47 -3.06 -20.45
C GLU A 108 8.99 -2.73 -19.03
N PRO A 109 9.68 -1.59 -18.79
CA PRO A 109 10.14 -1.24 -17.43
C PRO A 109 9.00 -1.12 -16.42
N TYR A 110 7.83 -0.64 -16.84
CA TYR A 110 6.65 -0.52 -15.98
C TYR A 110 6.04 -1.90 -15.70
N ARG A 111 5.99 -2.79 -16.70
CA ARG A 111 5.52 -4.18 -16.50
C ARG A 111 6.43 -4.95 -15.54
N LEU A 112 7.75 -4.79 -15.67
CA LEU A 112 8.71 -5.38 -14.73
C LEU A 112 8.55 -4.82 -13.31
N LYS A 113 8.36 -3.50 -13.19
CA LYS A 113 8.08 -2.86 -11.90
C LYS A 113 6.78 -3.39 -11.27
N LYS A 114 5.71 -3.57 -12.06
CA LYS A 114 4.45 -4.17 -11.61
C LYS A 114 4.68 -5.57 -11.04
N GLY A 115 5.43 -6.41 -11.74
CA GLY A 115 5.74 -7.76 -11.27
C GLY A 115 6.43 -7.78 -9.90
N LYS A 116 7.40 -6.88 -9.69
CA LYS A 116 8.06 -6.72 -8.37
C LYS A 116 7.07 -6.28 -7.28
N LEU A 117 6.25 -5.25 -7.56
CA LEU A 117 5.25 -4.76 -6.61
C LEU A 117 4.20 -5.82 -6.27
N GLN A 118 3.82 -6.66 -7.23
CA GLN A 118 2.89 -7.78 -6.99
C GLN A 118 3.50 -8.83 -6.07
N GLN A 119 4.79 -9.14 -6.22
CA GLN A 119 5.48 -10.04 -5.31
C GLN A 119 5.56 -9.45 -3.90
N GLU A 120 5.97 -8.18 -3.77
CA GLU A 120 6.01 -7.48 -2.48
C GLU A 120 4.61 -7.43 -1.81
N ARG A 121 3.55 -7.20 -2.58
CA ARG A 121 2.17 -7.26 -2.08
C ARG A 121 1.82 -8.61 -1.49
N VAL A 122 2.20 -9.71 -2.16
CA VAL A 122 1.94 -11.07 -1.67
C VAL A 122 2.67 -11.31 -0.34
N ASP A 123 3.90 -10.83 -0.23
CA ASP A 123 4.70 -10.99 0.98
C ASP A 123 4.13 -10.16 2.15
N GLU A 124 3.69 -8.93 1.91
CA GLU A 124 2.98 -8.11 2.90
C GLU A 124 1.67 -8.76 3.39
N LEU A 125 0.92 -9.42 2.50
CA LEU A 125 -0.27 -10.19 2.89
C LEU A 125 0.06 -11.39 3.78
N ARG A 126 1.17 -12.10 3.50
CA ARG A 126 1.63 -13.20 4.34
C ARG A 126 2.03 -12.70 5.73
N LEU A 127 2.78 -11.60 5.79
CA LEU A 127 3.17 -10.97 7.06
C LEU A 127 1.96 -10.50 7.87
N ALA A 128 0.97 -9.88 7.23
CA ALA A 128 -0.26 -9.46 7.90
C ALA A 128 -1.00 -10.65 8.53
N ARG A 129 -1.09 -11.78 7.81
CA ARG A 129 -1.72 -13.01 8.33
C ARG A 129 -0.97 -13.57 9.55
N VAL A 130 0.36 -13.62 9.50
CA VAL A 130 1.17 -14.08 10.63
C VAL A 130 0.99 -13.15 11.84
N ALA A 131 1.01 -11.83 11.61
CA ALA A 131 0.80 -10.85 12.67
C ALA A 131 -0.59 -10.99 13.32
N ASP A 132 -1.64 -11.24 12.54
CA ASP A 132 -3.00 -11.43 13.05
C ASP A 132 -3.15 -12.74 13.85
N VAL A 133 -2.43 -13.78 13.45
CA VAL A 133 -2.36 -15.05 14.18
C VAL A 133 -1.67 -14.85 15.54
N LEU A 134 -0.54 -14.15 15.59
CA LEU A 134 0.19 -13.86 16.84
C LEU A 134 -0.62 -13.00 17.83
N LYS A 135 -1.51 -12.12 17.36
CA LYS A 135 -2.37 -11.32 18.24
C LYS A 135 -3.33 -12.16 19.09
N GLN A 136 -3.57 -13.42 18.72
CA GLN A 136 -4.45 -14.33 19.46
C GLN A 136 -3.83 -14.78 20.79
N LYS A 137 -2.50 -14.64 20.96
CA LYS A 137 -1.75 -15.02 22.17
C LYS A 137 -1.99 -16.48 22.60
N ASP A 138 -2.08 -17.39 21.62
CA ASP A 138 -2.15 -18.83 21.87
C ASP A 138 -0.72 -19.40 21.88
N GLU A 139 -0.24 -19.85 23.04
CA GLU A 139 1.11 -20.38 23.22
C GLU A 139 1.43 -21.55 22.28
N ARG A 140 0.41 -22.30 21.84
CA ARG A 140 0.60 -23.40 20.88
C ARG A 140 0.94 -22.87 19.50
N ILE A 141 0.31 -21.76 19.10
CA ILE A 141 0.59 -21.10 17.83
C ILE A 141 2.01 -20.56 17.83
N ASP A 142 2.43 -19.92 18.94
CA ASP A 142 3.78 -19.40 19.10
C ASP A 142 4.81 -20.53 18.98
N ALA A 143 4.62 -21.64 19.70
CA ALA A 143 5.51 -22.80 19.62
C ALA A 143 5.58 -23.43 18.22
N ILE A 144 4.46 -23.49 17.49
CA ILE A 144 4.44 -23.98 16.10
C ILE A 144 5.23 -23.06 15.19
N LEU A 145 5.05 -21.74 15.30
CA LEU A 145 5.78 -20.76 14.50
C LEU A 145 7.28 -20.83 14.78
N ASP A 146 7.68 -20.92 16.05
CA ASP A 146 9.10 -21.05 16.43
C ASP A 146 9.74 -22.30 15.80
N ILE A 147 9.08 -23.46 15.86
CA ILE A 147 9.59 -24.68 15.22
C ILE A 147 9.74 -24.50 13.70
N VAL A 148 8.75 -23.90 13.04
CA VAL A 148 8.80 -23.65 11.60
C VAL A 148 9.96 -22.73 11.24
N LEU A 149 10.16 -21.65 12.01
CA LEU A 149 11.24 -20.69 11.80
C LEU A 149 12.62 -21.32 12.04
N ASP A 150 12.77 -22.13 13.10
CA ASP A 150 14.02 -22.84 13.40
C ASP A 150 14.42 -23.81 12.27
N GLU A 151 13.46 -24.51 11.66
CA GLU A 151 13.71 -25.39 10.52
C GLU A 151 14.12 -24.61 9.26
N ILE A 152 13.50 -23.45 9.03
CA ILE A 152 13.86 -22.54 7.92
C ILE A 152 15.27 -21.99 8.10
N ASP A 153 15.59 -21.47 9.29
CA ASP A 153 16.89 -20.88 9.62
C ASP A 153 18.02 -21.91 9.55
N ALA A 154 17.72 -23.18 9.86
CA ALA A 154 18.65 -24.28 9.70
C ALA A 154 18.78 -24.80 8.25
N GLY A 155 18.06 -24.21 7.28
CA GLY A 155 18.10 -24.59 5.87
C GLY A 155 17.41 -25.92 5.55
N ARG A 156 16.56 -26.43 6.44
CA ARG A 156 15.88 -27.74 6.32
C ARG A 156 14.51 -27.62 5.63
N LEU A 157 14.45 -26.86 4.54
CA LEU A 157 13.19 -26.58 3.83
C LEU A 157 12.53 -27.84 3.27
N ASP A 158 13.31 -28.78 2.72
CA ASP A 158 12.77 -30.02 2.15
C ASP A 158 12.19 -30.94 3.25
N GLU A 159 12.82 -30.99 4.42
CA GLU A 159 12.31 -31.76 5.55
C GLU A 159 11.02 -31.16 6.11
N LEU A 160 10.96 -29.83 6.18
CA LEU A 160 9.78 -29.09 6.60
C LEU A 160 8.61 -29.29 5.63
N ASP A 161 8.83 -29.17 4.31
CA ASP A 161 7.80 -29.40 3.29
C ASP A 161 7.25 -30.84 3.37
N ASN A 162 8.12 -31.82 3.56
CA ASN A 162 7.71 -33.22 3.74
C ASN A 162 6.89 -33.44 5.03
N LYS A 163 7.25 -32.78 6.15
CA LYS A 163 6.49 -32.86 7.41
C LYS A 163 5.10 -32.24 7.26
N LEU A 164 5.00 -31.11 6.57
CA LEU A 164 3.73 -30.41 6.35
C LEU A 164 2.79 -31.20 5.43
N ARG A 165 3.28 -31.81 4.35
CA ARG A 165 2.46 -32.59 3.42
C ARG A 165 1.99 -33.94 3.98
N LYS A 166 2.74 -34.54 4.91
CA LYS A 166 2.33 -35.79 5.59
C LYS A 166 1.16 -35.61 6.56
N GLY A 167 0.80 -34.37 6.91
CA GLY A 167 -0.38 -34.06 7.73
C GLY A 167 -1.69 -34.00 6.95
N ASP A 168 -1.65 -34.09 5.62
CA ASP A 168 -2.82 -34.03 4.72
C ASP A 168 -3.39 -35.43 4.34
N GLU A 169 -2.82 -36.52 4.89
CA GLU A 169 -3.34 -37.91 4.80
C GLU A 169 -4.11 -38.32 6.06
#